data_AF-A0A3D4B098-F1
#
_entry.id   AF-A0A3D4B098-F1
#
_cell.length_a   1.000
_cell.length_b   1.000
_cell.length_c   1.000
_cell.angle_alpha   90.00
_cell.angle_beta   90.00
_cell.angle_gamma   90.00
#
_symmetry.space_group_name_H-M   'P 1'
#
loop_
_entity.id
_entity.type
_entity.pdbx_description
1 polymer ?
#
loop_
_entity_poly.entity_id
_entity_poly.type
_entity_poly.pdbx_seq_one_letter_code
_entity_poly.pdbx_strand_id
1 'polypeptide(L)'
;MALTSKFAPEDPVQQDKAWCEYVESLQGTDLPFEAQWNTFQGIFSLRTEEDGPPVVWTPDETTRTCSNIYASMQSLGIPSFADFHAWSVRNKPGFWQHVLDRLGIVFTKPPETILDIANGVEQPCWFSGAEMNIIDSCFTAAADKPAIISRSEDNEILSVITYGELERLVNRIANGIRNLGI
;
A
#
# COMPACT_ATOMS: atom_id res chain seq x y z
N MET A 1 -19.54 -41.93 8.45
CA MET A 1 -19.59 -42.34 7.03
C MET A 1 -18.64 -41.42 6.29
N ALA A 2 -17.55 -41.99 5.78
CA ALA A 2 -16.39 -41.28 5.27
C ALA A 2 -16.74 -40.37 4.08
N LEU A 3 -16.51 -39.07 4.23
CA LEU A 3 -16.29 -38.13 3.12
C LEU A 3 -14.77 -37.90 3.00
N THR A 4 -13.99 -38.98 2.94
CA THR A 4 -12.59 -38.92 2.54
C THR A 4 -12.50 -39.22 1.04
N SER A 5 -11.73 -38.42 0.31
CA SER A 5 -11.33 -38.65 -1.09
C SER A 5 -12.34 -38.26 -2.19
N LYS A 6 -12.78 -37.00 -2.24
CA LYS A 6 -13.04 -36.35 -3.54
C LYS A 6 -12.59 -34.89 -3.47
N PHE A 7 -11.60 -34.53 -4.30
CA PHE A 7 -11.11 -33.17 -4.56
C PHE A 7 -10.16 -32.56 -3.52
N ALA A 8 -9.04 -33.20 -3.20
CA ALA A 8 -7.85 -32.44 -2.87
C ALA A 8 -7.10 -32.21 -4.19
N PRO A 9 -7.02 -30.98 -4.72
CA PRO A 9 -6.18 -30.71 -5.88
C PRO A 9 -4.73 -31.09 -5.58
N GLU A 10 -4.06 -31.77 -6.50
CA GLU A 10 -2.64 -32.14 -6.31
C GLU A 10 -1.72 -30.90 -6.44
N ASP A 11 -2.13 -29.92 -7.25
CA ASP A 11 -1.39 -28.68 -7.47
C ASP A 11 -1.68 -27.65 -6.36
N PRO A 12 -0.65 -27.15 -5.63
CA PRO A 12 -0.82 -26.14 -4.59
C PRO A 12 -1.57 -24.89 -5.05
N VAL A 13 -1.38 -24.46 -6.31
CA VAL A 13 -2.09 -23.29 -6.86
C VAL A 13 -3.59 -23.56 -6.98
N GLN A 14 -3.97 -24.79 -7.36
CA GLN A 14 -5.37 -25.20 -7.41
C GLN A 14 -5.97 -25.35 -6.01
N GLN A 15 -5.18 -25.78 -5.02
CA GLN A 15 -5.62 -25.82 -3.62
C GLN A 15 -5.93 -24.40 -3.11
N ASP A 16 -5.03 -23.44 -3.36
CA ASP A 16 -5.24 -22.03 -2.98
C ASP A 16 -6.50 -21.44 -3.65
N LYS A 17 -6.69 -21.73 -4.93
CA LYS A 17 -7.89 -21.31 -5.68
C LYS A 17 -9.17 -21.91 -5.08
N ALA A 18 -9.18 -23.22 -4.82
CA ALA A 18 -10.33 -23.91 -4.23
C ALA A 18 -10.67 -23.36 -2.84
N TRP A 19 -9.66 -23.00 -2.05
CA TRP A 19 -9.86 -22.37 -0.76
C TRP A 19 -10.46 -20.97 -0.88
N CYS A 20 -9.97 -20.12 -1.79
CA CYS A 20 -10.57 -18.80 -2.02
C CYS A 20 -12.03 -18.90 -2.47
N GLU A 21 -12.34 -19.80 -3.42
CA GLU A 21 -13.72 -20.04 -3.88
C GLU A 21 -14.63 -20.52 -2.73
N TYR A 22 -14.11 -21.39 -1.86
CA TYR A 22 -14.83 -21.84 -0.68
C TYR A 22 -15.12 -20.67 0.28
N VAL A 23 -14.12 -19.88 0.65
CA VAL A 23 -14.29 -18.73 1.56
C VAL A 23 -15.28 -17.70 1.01
N GLU A 24 -15.24 -17.42 -0.29
CA GLU A 24 -16.22 -16.55 -0.95
C GLU A 24 -17.65 -17.09 -0.85
N SER A 25 -17.82 -18.41 -1.02
CA SER A 25 -19.12 -19.05 -0.89
C SER A 25 -19.72 -19.00 0.52
N LEU A 26 -18.89 -18.75 1.54
CA LEU A 26 -19.32 -18.64 2.94
C LEU A 26 -19.96 -17.29 3.28
N GLN A 27 -19.85 -16.27 2.42
CA GLN A 27 -20.41 -14.96 2.71
C GLN A 27 -21.93 -15.02 2.96
N GLY A 28 -22.35 -14.66 4.18
CA GLY A 28 -23.76 -14.71 4.60
C GLY A 28 -24.25 -16.09 5.04
N THR A 29 -23.35 -17.05 5.24
CA THR A 29 -23.69 -18.39 5.77
C THR A 29 -23.37 -18.51 7.26
N ASP A 30 -24.13 -19.34 7.99
CA ASP A 30 -23.88 -19.69 9.39
C ASP A 30 -23.35 -21.13 9.49
N LEU A 31 -22.18 -21.36 8.88
CA LEU A 31 -21.53 -22.66 8.88
C LEU A 31 -20.69 -22.84 10.15
N PRO A 32 -20.88 -23.93 10.93
CA PRO A 32 -20.06 -24.18 12.12
C PRO A 32 -18.57 -24.26 11.79
N PHE A 33 -17.73 -23.78 12.71
CA PHE A 33 -16.27 -23.82 12.57
C PHE A 33 -15.74 -25.20 12.17
N GLU A 34 -16.25 -26.28 12.77
CA GLU A 34 -15.85 -27.66 12.46
C GLU A 34 -16.07 -28.04 10.99
N ALA A 35 -17.14 -27.54 10.36
CA ALA A 35 -17.40 -27.79 8.95
C ALA A 35 -16.39 -27.03 8.05
N GLN A 36 -16.04 -25.81 8.44
CA GLN A 36 -15.02 -25.00 7.76
C GLN A 36 -13.63 -25.63 7.91
N TRP A 37 -13.31 -26.10 9.11
CA TRP A 37 -12.04 -26.74 9.42
C TRP A 37 -11.85 -28.06 8.66
N ASN A 38 -12.88 -28.91 8.59
CA ASN A 38 -12.85 -30.13 7.79
C ASN A 38 -12.64 -29.84 6.29
N THR A 39 -13.25 -28.78 5.77
CA THR A 39 -13.08 -28.36 4.36
C THR A 39 -11.66 -27.88 4.11
N PHE A 40 -11.12 -27.04 4.99
CA PHE A 40 -9.73 -26.58 4.95
C PHE A 40 -8.74 -27.77 4.95
N GLN A 41 -8.90 -28.71 5.89
CA GLN A 41 -8.05 -29.91 5.96
C GLN A 41 -8.17 -30.77 4.70
N GLY A 42 -9.37 -30.87 4.13
CA GLY A 42 -9.59 -31.60 2.87
C GLY A 42 -8.85 -30.97 1.69
N ILE A 43 -9.03 -29.66 1.47
CA ILE A 43 -8.41 -28.90 0.37
C ILE A 43 -6.89 -28.99 0.42
N PHE A 44 -6.31 -28.84 1.61
CA PHE A 44 -4.86 -28.82 1.81
C PHE A 44 -4.26 -30.15 2.26
N SER A 45 -5.01 -31.26 2.14
CA SER A 45 -4.56 -32.58 2.63
C SER A 45 -3.30 -33.12 1.94
N LEU A 46 -3.00 -32.65 0.73
CA LEU A 46 -1.81 -33.02 -0.04
C LEU A 46 -0.69 -31.96 0.02
N ARG A 47 -0.91 -30.85 0.73
CA ARG A 47 0.07 -29.77 0.81
C ARG A 47 1.24 -30.17 1.70
N THR A 48 2.45 -29.91 1.23
CA THR A 48 3.69 -30.17 1.96
C THR A 48 4.30 -28.87 2.48
N GLU A 49 5.34 -28.96 3.32
CA GLU A 49 6.08 -27.77 3.76
C GLU A 49 6.77 -27.05 2.60
N GLU A 50 7.18 -27.77 1.55
CA GLU A 50 7.83 -27.20 0.36
C GLU A 50 6.89 -26.32 -0.45
N ASP A 51 5.58 -26.58 -0.40
CA ASP A 51 4.54 -25.80 -1.07
C ASP A 51 4.20 -24.49 -0.33
N GLY A 52 4.81 -24.27 0.83
CA GLY A 52 4.56 -23.13 1.70
C GLY A 52 3.17 -23.16 2.36
N PRO A 53 2.84 -22.12 3.15
CA PRO A 53 1.56 -22.06 3.84
C PRO A 53 0.40 -21.79 2.87
N PRO A 54 -0.82 -22.29 3.17
CA PRO A 54 -2.05 -21.90 2.48
C PRO A 54 -2.23 -20.39 2.32
N VAL A 55 -2.65 -19.98 1.12
CA VAL A 55 -2.99 -18.58 0.88
C VAL A 55 -4.27 -18.24 1.64
N VAL A 56 -4.17 -17.28 2.55
CA VAL A 56 -5.33 -16.85 3.36
C VAL A 56 -6.26 -15.95 2.54
N TRP A 57 -5.71 -15.15 1.62
CA TRP A 57 -6.46 -14.20 0.81
C TRP A 57 -5.66 -13.81 -0.43
N THR A 58 -6.35 -13.62 -1.56
CA THR A 58 -5.79 -13.08 -2.81
C THR A 58 -6.67 -11.92 -3.29
N PRO A 59 -6.10 -10.79 -3.74
CA PRO A 59 -6.90 -9.71 -4.33
C PRO A 59 -7.56 -10.17 -5.64
N ASP A 60 -8.81 -9.79 -5.82
CA ASP A 60 -9.51 -9.96 -7.10
C ASP A 60 -8.92 -9.06 -8.20
N GLU A 61 -9.36 -9.28 -9.44
CA GLU A 61 -8.86 -8.52 -10.60
C GLU A 61 -9.13 -7.02 -10.46
N THR A 62 -10.30 -6.65 -9.92
CA THR A 62 -10.66 -5.25 -9.68
C THR A 62 -9.67 -4.59 -8.72
N THR A 63 -9.39 -5.22 -7.58
CA THR A 63 -8.43 -4.72 -6.59
C THR A 63 -7.04 -4.60 -7.18
N ARG A 64 -6.61 -5.58 -7.99
CA ARG A 64 -5.31 -5.56 -8.67
C ARG A 64 -5.20 -4.38 -9.63
N THR A 65 -6.13 -4.26 -10.58
CA THR A 65 -6.12 -3.26 -11.64
C THR A 65 -6.36 -1.83 -11.15
N CYS A 66 -7.12 -1.64 -10.07
CA CYS A 66 -7.34 -0.34 -9.44
C CYS A 66 -6.21 0.08 -8.47
N SER A 67 -5.21 -0.78 -8.24
CA SER A 67 -4.11 -0.46 -7.33
C SER A 67 -3.17 0.59 -7.91
N ASN A 68 -2.58 1.41 -7.04
CA ASN A 68 -1.52 2.33 -7.43
C ASN A 68 -0.33 1.58 -8.06
N ILE A 69 0.04 0.41 -7.54
CA ILE A 69 1.17 -0.34 -8.09
C ILE A 69 0.91 -0.74 -9.54
N TYR A 70 -0.30 -1.22 -9.85
CA TYR A 70 -0.68 -1.54 -11.22
C TYR A 70 -0.61 -0.32 -12.14
N ALA A 71 -1.11 0.85 -11.71
CA ALA A 71 -0.98 2.07 -12.49
C ALA A 71 0.50 2.45 -12.77
N SER A 72 1.39 2.26 -11.78
CA SER A 72 2.84 2.48 -11.97
C SER A 72 3.48 1.47 -12.92
N MET A 73 3.08 0.20 -12.84
CA MET A 73 3.53 -0.85 -13.76
C MET A 73 3.15 -0.51 -15.20
N GLN A 74 1.90 -0.09 -15.42
CA GLN A 74 1.41 0.29 -16.74
C GLN A 74 2.15 1.50 -17.31
N SER A 75 2.41 2.54 -16.50
CA SER A 75 3.16 3.72 -16.96
C SER A 75 4.61 3.42 -17.34
N LEU A 76 5.22 2.38 -16.73
CA LEU A 76 6.59 1.96 -16.99
C LEU A 76 6.69 0.82 -18.01
N GLY A 77 5.55 0.28 -18.48
CA GLY A 77 5.51 -0.87 -19.39
C GLY A 77 6.03 -2.18 -18.76
N ILE A 78 5.90 -2.33 -17.44
CA ILE A 78 6.40 -3.50 -16.70
C ILE A 78 5.24 -4.51 -16.52
N PRO A 79 5.38 -5.76 -16.97
CA PRO A 79 4.23 -6.66 -17.13
C PRO A 79 3.78 -7.37 -15.84
N SER A 80 4.63 -7.44 -14.82
CA SER A 80 4.31 -8.14 -13.58
C SER A 80 4.84 -7.40 -12.34
N PHE A 81 4.21 -7.68 -11.19
CA PHE A 81 4.69 -7.16 -9.91
C PHE A 81 6.10 -7.64 -9.59
N ALA A 82 6.42 -8.90 -9.92
CA ALA A 82 7.75 -9.46 -9.70
C ALA A 82 8.81 -8.69 -10.51
N ASP A 83 8.52 -8.36 -11.77
CA ASP A 83 9.40 -7.55 -12.61
C ASP A 83 9.51 -6.11 -12.09
N PHE A 84 8.40 -5.53 -11.61
CA PHE A 84 8.39 -4.18 -11.03
C PHE A 84 9.26 -4.11 -9.77
N HIS A 85 9.13 -5.10 -8.88
CA HIS A 85 9.97 -5.21 -7.70
C HIS A 85 11.45 -5.45 -8.06
N ALA A 86 11.73 -6.34 -9.01
CA ALA A 86 13.10 -6.57 -9.47
C ALA A 86 13.72 -5.30 -10.08
N TRP A 87 12.95 -4.55 -10.85
CA TRP A 87 13.35 -3.25 -11.40
C TRP A 87 13.59 -2.22 -10.30
N SER A 88 12.69 -2.08 -9.33
CA SER A 88 12.80 -1.06 -8.28
C SER A 88 14.05 -1.26 -7.39
N VAL A 89 14.41 -2.52 -7.12
CA VAL A 89 15.60 -2.88 -6.36
C VAL A 89 16.89 -2.64 -7.15
N ARG A 90 16.90 -3.00 -8.45
CA ARG A 90 18.09 -2.86 -9.31
C ARG A 90 18.34 -1.41 -9.73
N ASN A 91 17.28 -0.64 -9.97
CA ASN A 91 17.33 0.76 -10.39
C ASN A 91 16.69 1.67 -9.32
N LYS A 92 17.34 1.76 -8.15
CA LYS A 92 16.87 2.62 -7.05
C LYS A 92 16.69 4.09 -7.45
N PRO A 93 17.62 4.73 -8.18
CA PRO A 93 17.44 6.11 -8.61
C PRO A 93 16.22 6.30 -9.51
N GLY A 94 16.01 5.42 -10.49
CA GLY A 94 14.86 5.49 -11.39
C GLY A 94 13.53 5.22 -10.67
N PHE A 95 13.52 4.27 -9.72
CA PHE A 95 12.35 4.02 -8.88
C PHE A 95 11.96 5.25 -8.06
N TRP A 96 12.92 5.85 -7.36
CA TRP A 96 12.63 7.01 -6.52
C TRP A 96 12.27 8.25 -7.32
N GLN A 97 12.87 8.47 -8.50
CA GLN A 97 12.42 9.51 -9.42
C GLN A 97 10.95 9.30 -9.81
N HIS A 98 10.58 8.08 -10.23
CA HIS A 98 9.20 7.73 -10.58
C HIS A 98 8.23 7.98 -9.41
N VAL A 99 8.63 7.66 -8.18
CA VAL A 99 7.84 7.91 -6.97
C VAL A 99 7.65 9.42 -6.73
N LEU A 100 8.71 10.22 -6.83
CA LEU A 100 8.63 11.67 -6.66
C LEU A 100 7.65 12.30 -7.66
N ASP A 101 7.76 11.91 -8.94
CA ASP A 101 6.90 12.41 -10.00
C ASP A 101 5.44 12.01 -9.79
N ARG A 102 5.19 10.76 -9.38
CA ARG A 102 3.84 10.24 -9.11
C ARG A 102 3.18 10.86 -7.89
N LEU A 103 3.95 11.17 -6.85
CA LEU A 103 3.45 11.83 -5.65
C LEU A 103 3.31 13.34 -5.83
N GLY A 104 3.92 13.91 -6.87
CA GLY A 104 3.94 15.36 -7.09
C GLY A 104 4.69 16.10 -5.98
N ILE A 105 5.81 15.53 -5.51
CA ILE A 105 6.62 16.16 -4.46
C ILE A 105 7.16 17.50 -4.96
N VAL A 106 6.88 18.56 -4.20
CA VAL A 106 7.25 19.92 -4.54
C VAL A 106 8.62 20.24 -3.96
N PHE A 107 9.57 20.57 -4.84
CA PHE A 107 10.89 21.04 -4.48
C PHE A 107 11.04 22.52 -4.82
N THR A 108 11.64 23.29 -3.92
CA THR A 108 12.10 24.66 -4.21
C THR A 108 13.35 24.61 -5.07
N LYS A 109 14.23 23.63 -4.80
CA LYS A 109 15.36 23.25 -5.66
C LYS A 109 15.31 21.73 -5.89
N PRO A 110 15.10 21.25 -7.12
CA PRO A 110 15.11 19.82 -7.42
C PRO A 110 16.45 19.15 -7.07
N PRO A 111 16.47 17.84 -6.76
CA PRO A 111 17.72 17.11 -6.53
C PRO A 111 18.62 17.12 -7.77
N GLU A 112 19.91 17.31 -7.54
CA GLU A 112 20.95 17.15 -8.57
C GLU A 112 21.22 15.66 -8.83
N THR A 113 21.15 14.83 -7.79
CA THR A 113 21.25 13.36 -7.89
C THR A 113 20.26 12.70 -6.94
N ILE A 114 19.57 11.65 -7.39
CA ILE A 114 18.59 10.92 -6.56
C ILE A 114 19.27 10.05 -5.50
N LEU A 115 20.36 9.37 -5.86
CA LEU A 115 21.14 8.54 -4.94
C LEU A 115 22.62 8.65 -5.31
N ASP A 116 23.42 9.14 -4.38
CA ASP A 116 24.87 9.11 -4.41
C ASP A 116 25.38 8.14 -3.31
N ILE A 117 26.22 7.19 -3.72
CA ILE A 117 26.84 6.18 -2.86
C ILE A 117 28.36 6.24 -2.90
N ALA A 118 28.94 7.39 -3.27
CA ALA A 118 30.39 7.58 -3.35
C ALA A 118 31.12 7.26 -2.03
N ASN A 119 30.45 7.42 -0.89
CA ASN A 119 30.99 7.11 0.45
C ASN A 119 30.63 5.69 0.96
N GLY A 120 30.16 4.81 0.08
CA GLY A 120 29.72 3.46 0.44
C GLY A 120 28.20 3.35 0.61
N VAL A 121 27.70 2.11 0.58
CA VAL A 121 26.26 1.82 0.66
C VAL A 121 25.69 2.06 2.06
N GLU A 122 26.56 2.11 3.07
CA GLU A 122 26.25 2.43 4.46
C GLU A 122 26.08 3.93 4.70
N GLN A 123 26.53 4.78 3.77
CA GLN A 123 26.43 6.24 3.84
C GLN A 123 25.82 6.83 2.55
N PRO A 124 24.59 6.42 2.18
CA PRO A 124 23.95 6.93 0.97
C PRO A 124 23.52 8.38 1.17
N CYS A 125 23.82 9.24 0.20
CA CYS A 125 23.26 10.58 0.10
C CYS A 125 22.07 10.55 -0.89
N TRP A 126 20.87 10.70 -0.35
CA TRP A 126 19.63 10.73 -1.15
C TRP A 126 19.24 12.16 -1.48
N PHE A 127 18.76 12.37 -2.71
CA PHE A 127 18.24 13.64 -3.21
C PHE A 127 19.22 14.81 -2.99
N SER A 128 20.50 14.58 -3.31
CA SER A 128 21.57 15.54 -3.05
C SER A 128 21.31 16.87 -3.76
N GLY A 129 21.58 17.97 -3.05
CA GLY A 129 21.37 19.32 -3.55
C GLY A 129 19.90 19.77 -3.59
N ALA A 130 18.94 18.92 -3.20
CA ALA A 130 17.53 19.29 -3.14
C ALA A 130 17.23 20.21 -1.95
N GLU A 131 16.31 21.14 -2.15
CA GLU A 131 15.71 21.96 -1.11
C GLU A 131 14.19 21.86 -1.23
N MET A 132 13.51 21.59 -0.11
CA MET A 132 12.06 21.53 -0.06
C MET A 132 11.52 21.92 1.30
N ASN A 133 10.24 22.29 1.32
CA ASN A 133 9.42 22.26 2.52
C ASN A 133 8.27 21.28 2.28
N ILE A 134 8.10 20.30 3.17
CA ILE A 134 7.04 19.30 3.04
C ILE A 134 5.63 19.91 2.99
N ILE A 135 5.45 21.06 3.63
CA ILE A 135 4.19 21.81 3.64
C ILE A 135 3.73 22.13 2.21
N ASP A 136 4.66 22.49 1.31
CA ASP A 136 4.33 22.83 -0.08
C ASP A 136 3.78 21.62 -0.86
N SER A 137 4.16 20.40 -0.45
CA SER A 137 3.61 19.16 -1.01
C SER A 137 2.29 18.75 -0.35
N CYS A 138 2.04 19.18 0.89
CA CYS A 138 0.82 18.83 1.64
C CYS A 138 -0.39 19.70 1.27
N PHE A 139 -0.21 20.96 0.85
CA PHE A 139 -1.31 21.90 0.58
C PHE A 139 -1.57 22.12 -0.92
N THR A 140 -1.48 21.05 -1.73
CA THR A 140 -1.69 21.11 -3.18
C THR A 140 -3.16 20.98 -3.61
N ALA A 141 -4.03 20.54 -2.70
CA ALA A 141 -5.47 20.41 -2.95
C ALA A 141 -6.20 21.76 -2.88
N ALA A 142 -7.39 21.84 -3.50
CA ALA A 142 -8.22 23.04 -3.43
C ALA A 142 -8.63 23.35 -1.97
N ALA A 143 -8.61 24.63 -1.61
CA ALA A 143 -8.75 25.09 -0.23
C ALA A 143 -10.08 24.70 0.44
N ASP A 144 -11.14 24.47 -0.34
CA ASP A 144 -12.47 24.06 0.12
C ASP A 144 -12.63 22.53 0.30
N LYS A 145 -11.62 21.75 -0.10
CA LYS A 145 -11.65 20.29 0.06
C LYS A 145 -11.42 19.90 1.52
N PRO A 146 -12.08 18.82 2.01
CA PRO A 146 -11.77 18.24 3.32
C PRO A 146 -10.30 17.79 3.40
N ALA A 147 -9.59 18.24 4.43
CA ALA A 147 -8.24 17.80 4.76
C ALA A 147 -8.24 16.82 5.96
N ILE A 148 -9.04 17.15 6.99
CA ILE A 148 -9.19 16.32 8.18
C ILE A 148 -10.68 16.12 8.43
N ILE A 149 -11.08 14.87 8.60
CA ILE A 149 -12.40 14.49 9.09
C ILE A 149 -12.17 13.80 10.44
N SER A 150 -12.72 14.34 11.51
CA SER A 150 -12.53 13.83 12.87
C SER A 150 -13.85 13.69 13.61
N ARG A 151 -13.85 12.85 14.64
CA ARG A 151 -14.97 12.67 15.55
C ARG A 151 -14.43 12.64 16.97
N SER A 152 -15.07 13.37 17.88
CA SER A 152 -14.76 13.29 19.31
C SER A 152 -15.60 12.19 19.95
N GLU A 153 -15.13 11.59 21.04
CA GLU A 153 -15.93 10.65 21.83
C GLU A 153 -17.18 11.33 22.43
N ASP A 154 -17.06 12.62 22.75
CA ASP A 154 -18.15 13.44 23.33
C ASP A 154 -19.13 14.01 22.30
N ASN A 155 -18.88 13.82 20.99
CA ASN A 155 -19.71 14.39 19.94
C ASN A 155 -19.86 13.42 18.75
N GLU A 156 -21.10 12.98 18.52
CA GLU A 156 -21.42 12.07 17.42
C GLU A 156 -21.30 12.74 16.04
N ILE A 157 -21.28 14.08 15.98
CA ILE A 157 -21.18 14.84 14.72
C ILE A 157 -19.72 14.85 14.25
N LEU A 158 -19.52 14.48 12.98
CA LEU A 158 -18.23 14.59 12.30
C LEU A 158 -17.83 16.07 12.15
N SER A 159 -16.63 16.40 12.60
CA SER A 159 -15.98 17.68 12.33
C SER A 159 -15.16 17.56 11.06
N VAL A 160 -15.25 18.57 10.20
CA VAL A 160 -14.47 18.64 8.97
C VAL A 160 -13.66 19.93 8.99
N ILE A 161 -12.35 19.80 8.80
CA ILE A 161 -11.43 20.92 8.57
C ILE A 161 -10.99 20.85 7.11
N THR A 162 -11.22 21.93 6.39
CA THR A 162 -10.80 22.07 4.99
C THR A 162 -9.30 22.36 4.87
N TYR A 163 -8.71 22.15 3.68
CA TYR A 163 -7.30 22.47 3.43
C TYR A 163 -6.96 23.93 3.76
N GLY A 164 -7.81 24.90 3.38
CA GLY A 164 -7.57 26.31 3.66
C GLY A 164 -7.69 26.67 5.14
N GLU A 165 -8.57 26.00 5.89
CA GLU A 165 -8.65 26.17 7.35
C GLU A 165 -7.43 25.56 8.04
N LEU A 166 -7.03 24.35 7.64
CA LEU A 166 -5.86 23.67 8.17
C LEU A 166 -4.59 24.50 7.92
N GLU A 167 -4.42 25.05 6.71
CA GLU A 167 -3.30 25.90 6.36
C GLU A 167 -3.21 27.15 7.26
N ARG A 168 -4.35 27.81 7.53
CA ARG A 168 -4.40 28.95 8.46
C ARG A 168 -4.01 28.55 9.88
N LEU A 169 -4.47 27.39 10.36
CA LEU A 169 -4.13 26.87 11.69
C LEU A 169 -2.63 26.55 11.81
N VAL A 170 -2.07 25.88 10.81
CA VAL A 170 -0.64 25.58 10.73
C VAL A 170 0.18 26.88 10.73
N ASN A 171 -0.18 27.85 9.89
CA ASN A 171 0.50 29.14 9.84
C ASN A 171 0.41 29.92 11.16
N ARG A 172 -0.71 29.83 11.88
CA ARG A 172 -0.85 30.46 13.20
C ARG A 172 0.14 29.87 14.20
N ILE A 173 0.29 28.56 14.23
CA ILE A 173 1.26 27.88 15.10
C ILE A 173 2.69 28.22 14.68
N ALA A 174 3.00 28.11 13.38
CA ALA A 174 4.33 28.42 12.85
C ALA A 174 4.78 29.85 13.16
N ASN A 175 3.89 30.84 13.03
CA ASN A 175 4.17 32.22 13.40
C ASN A 175 4.38 32.38 14.91
N GLY A 176 3.62 31.65 15.74
CA GLY A 176 3.83 31.63 17.19
C GLY A 176 5.21 31.09 17.57
N ILE A 177 5.62 29.96 16.97
CA ILE A 177 6.93 29.35 17.17
C ILE A 177 8.05 30.29 16.71
N ARG A 178 7.90 30.92 15.54
CA ARG A 178 8.86 31.92 15.03
C ARG A 178 9.03 33.10 15.98
N ASN A 179 7.95 33.57 16.60
CA ASN A 179 8.01 34.66 17.58
C ASN A 179 8.75 34.27 18.87
N LEU A 180 8.90 32.97 19.15
CA LEU A 180 9.71 32.46 20.24
C LEU A 180 11.20 32.30 19.86
N GLY A 181 11.56 32.59 18.60
CA GLY A 181 12.94 32.51 18.11
C GLY A 181 13.37 31.12 17.64
N ILE A 182 12.41 30.25 17.35
CA ILE A 182 12.61 28.91 16.78
C ILE A 182 12.40 28.96 15.26
#